data_AF-A0A6G4MVB2-F1
#
_entry.id   AF-A0A6G4MVB2-F1
#
_cell.length_a   1.000
_cell.length_b   1.000
_cell.length_c   1.000
_cell.angle_alpha   90.00
_cell.angle_beta   90.00
_cell.angle_gamma   90.00
#
_symmetry.space_group_name_H-M   'P 1'
#
loop_
_entity.id
_entity.type
_entity.pdbx_description
1 polymer ?
#
loop_
_entity_poly.entity_id
_entity_poly.type
_entity_poly.pdbx_seq_one_letter_code
_entity_poly.pdbx_strand_id
1 'polypeptide(L)'
;IMERLIMDQIILQMGQKMGVKISDEQLDQAIANIAKQNNMTLDQMRSRLAYDGLNYNTYRNQIRKEMIISEVRNNEVRRRITILPQEVESLAQQVGNQNDASTELNLSHILIPLPENPTSDQVNEAESQARAIVDQARNGADFGKLA
;
A
#
# COMPACT_ATOMS: atom_id res chain seq x y z
N ILE A 1 -11.58 23.75 19.87
CA ILE A 1 -10.09 23.71 19.99
C ILE A 1 -9.59 23.39 21.40
N MET A 2 -10.25 23.90 22.45
CA MET A 2 -9.81 23.68 23.83
C MET A 2 -9.86 22.21 24.28
N GLU A 3 -10.95 21.50 23.98
CA GLU A 3 -11.09 20.07 24.30
C GLU A 3 -9.98 19.22 23.67
N ARG A 4 -9.60 19.51 22.42
CA ARG A 4 -8.48 18.82 21.75
C ARG A 4 -7.16 19.06 22.48
N LEU A 5 -6.87 20.30 22.85
CA LEU A 5 -5.65 20.64 23.59
C LEU A 5 -5.61 19.99 24.98
N ILE A 6 -6.77 19.90 25.65
CA ILE A 6 -6.91 19.18 26.92
C ILE A 6 -6.61 17.69 26.72
N MET A 7 -7.21 17.06 25.71
CA MET A 7 -6.99 15.65 25.40
C MET A 7 -5.53 15.36 25.05
N ASP A 8 -4.92 16.18 24.19
CA ASP A 8 -3.52 16.04 23.79
C ASP A 8 -2.60 16.14 25.02
N GLN A 9 -2.88 17.09 25.93
CA GLN A 9 -2.13 17.23 27.18
C GLN A 9 -2.26 16.01 28.10
N ILE A 10 -3.46 15.42 28.20
CA ILE A 10 -3.69 14.18 28.97
C ILE A 10 -2.88 13.03 28.38
N ILE A 11 -2.91 12.86 27.05
CA ILE A 11 -2.18 11.78 26.36
C ILE A 11 -0.67 11.95 26.54
N LEU A 12 -0.16 13.18 26.46
CA LEU A 12 1.26 13.45 26.70
C LEU A 12 1.68 13.10 28.13
N GLN A 13 0.83 13.40 29.13
CA GLN A 13 1.09 12.99 30.52
C GLN A 13 1.08 11.46 30.69
N MET A 14 0.18 10.75 30.00
CA MET A 14 0.18 9.28 29.99
C MET A 14 1.47 8.73 29.38
N GLY A 15 1.92 9.29 28.25
CA GLY A 15 3.18 8.91 27.61
C GLY A 15 4.38 9.07 28.53
N GLN A 16 4.45 10.18 29.28
CA GLN A 16 5.49 10.38 30.29
C GLN A 16 5.44 9.32 31.40
N LYS A 17 4.25 9.00 31.93
CA LYS A 17 4.07 7.94 32.95
C LYS A 17 4.46 6.56 32.44
N MET A 18 4.24 6.28 31.16
CA MET A 18 4.62 5.03 30.50
C MET A 18 6.11 4.98 30.12
N GLY A 19 6.86 6.07 30.32
CA GLY A 19 8.27 6.15 29.93
C GLY A 19 8.50 6.26 28.42
N VAL A 20 7.48 6.62 27.64
CA VAL A 20 7.60 6.83 26.19
C VAL A 20 8.53 8.01 25.94
N LYS A 21 9.65 7.75 25.27
CA LYS A 21 10.63 8.76 24.86
C LYS A 21 10.92 8.59 23.38
N ILE A 22 10.91 9.71 22.66
CA ILE A 22 11.33 9.78 21.27
C ILE A 22 12.75 10.32 21.25
N SER A 23 13.68 9.51 20.74
CA SER A 23 15.06 9.94 20.53
C SER A 23 15.15 10.98 19.40
N ASP A 24 16.22 11.77 19.40
CA ASP A 24 16.42 12.76 18.34
C ASP A 24 16.63 12.11 16.98
N GLU A 25 17.25 10.93 16.92
CA GLU A 25 17.41 10.15 15.70
C GLU A 25 16.06 9.71 15.12
N GLN A 26 15.14 9.19 15.95
CA GLN A 26 13.79 8.85 15.52
C GLN A 26 13.02 10.07 15.01
N LEU A 27 13.19 11.22 15.67
CA LEU A 27 12.57 12.47 15.26
C LEU A 27 13.13 12.96 13.91
N ASP A 28 14.44 12.89 13.72
CA ASP A 28 15.10 13.27 12.47
C ASP A 28 14.65 12.40 11.31
N GLN A 29 14.57 11.08 11.52
CA GLN A 29 14.05 10.15 10.52
C GLN A 29 12.59 10.43 10.17
N ALA A 30 11.74 10.73 11.17
CA ALA A 30 10.35 11.08 10.94
C ALA A 30 10.22 12.37 10.10
N ILE A 31 11.00 13.40 10.43
CA ILE A 31 11.01 14.66 9.67
C ILE A 31 11.55 14.45 8.25
N ALA A 32 12.59 13.63 8.07
CA ALA A 32 13.11 13.28 6.75
C ALA A 32 12.06 12.55 5.90
N ASN A 33 11.29 11.64 6.49
CA ASN A 33 10.19 10.97 5.81
C ASN A 33 9.08 11.96 5.41
N ILE A 34 8.73 12.91 6.27
CA ILE A 34 7.75 13.97 5.94
C ILE A 34 8.27 14.84 4.79
N ALA A 35 9.54 15.23 4.81
CA ALA A 35 10.16 16.00 3.72
C ALA A 35 10.10 15.22 2.39
N LYS A 36 10.45 13.93 2.43
CA LYS A 36 10.38 13.03 1.27
C LYS A 36 8.95 12.88 0.73
N GLN A 37 7.95 12.72 1.59
CA GLN A 37 6.54 12.67 1.19
C GLN A 37 6.07 13.95 0.50
N ASN A 38 6.64 15.09 0.89
CA ASN A 38 6.37 16.39 0.27
C ASN A 38 7.30 16.69 -0.92
N ASN A 39 8.06 15.70 -1.40
CA ASN A 39 9.00 15.81 -2.52
C ASN A 39 10.03 16.95 -2.34
N MET A 40 10.49 17.19 -1.12
CA MET A 40 11.46 18.23 -0.80
C MET A 40 12.61 17.71 0.08
N THR A 41 13.74 18.39 0.02
CA THR A 41 14.88 18.13 0.91
C THR A 41 14.64 18.74 2.30
N LEU A 42 15.41 18.30 3.30
CA LEU A 42 15.34 18.89 4.65
C LEU A 42 15.66 20.38 4.67
N ASP A 43 16.62 20.82 3.85
CA ASP A 43 16.99 22.24 3.75
C ASP A 43 15.87 23.07 3.10
N GLN A 44 15.22 22.53 2.06
CA GLN A 44 14.05 23.16 1.45
C GLN A 44 12.89 23.27 2.45
N MET A 45 12.66 22.21 3.23
CA MET A 45 11.64 22.21 4.27
C MET A 45 11.93 23.26 5.36
N ARG A 46 13.18 23.39 5.80
CA ARG A 46 13.60 24.43 6.76
C ARG A 46 13.37 25.84 6.23
N SER A 47 13.76 26.10 4.99
CA SER A 47 13.54 27.38 4.32
C SER A 47 12.05 27.71 4.18
N ARG A 48 11.23 26.72 3.85
CA ARG A 48 9.76 26.87 3.77
C ARG A 48 9.15 27.19 5.12
N LEU A 49 9.54 26.47 6.18
CA LEU A 49 9.07 26.75 7.54
C LEU A 49 9.45 28.18 7.99
N ALA A 50 10.67 28.62 7.68
CA ALA A 50 11.11 29.98 7.98
C ALA A 50 10.30 31.03 7.20
N TYR A 51 9.99 30.78 5.92
CA TYR A 51 9.12 31.63 5.11
C TYR A 51 7.70 31.73 5.71
N ASP A 52 7.17 30.61 6.22
CA ASP A 52 5.87 30.55 6.89
C ASP A 52 5.90 31.13 8.33
N GLY A 53 7.03 31.70 8.77
CA GLY A 53 7.20 32.29 10.10
C GLY A 53 7.31 31.26 11.24
N LEU A 54 7.49 29.98 10.92
CA LEU A 54 7.60 28.89 11.89
C LEU A 54 9.07 28.58 12.21
N ASN A 55 9.41 28.64 13.50
CA ASN A 55 10.73 28.22 13.96
C ASN A 55 10.88 26.69 13.85
N TYR A 56 12.00 26.23 13.28
CA TYR A 56 12.27 24.81 13.09
C TYR A 56 12.27 24.02 14.42
N ASN A 57 12.74 24.58 15.53
CA ASN A 57 12.69 23.93 16.84
C ASN A 57 11.26 23.76 17.35
N THR A 58 10.39 24.75 17.10
CA THR A 58 8.95 24.64 17.42
C THR A 58 8.31 23.52 16.63
N TYR A 59 8.60 23.44 15.32
CA TYR A 59 8.14 22.35 14.47
C TYR A 59 8.63 20.98 14.95
N ARG A 60 9.92 20.84 15.26
CA ARG A 60 10.50 19.62 15.85
C ARG A 60 9.77 19.19 17.12
N ASN A 61 9.52 20.14 18.03
CA ASN A 61 8.80 19.86 19.27
C ASN A 61 7.35 19.42 19.03
N GLN A 62 6.69 19.99 18.02
CA GLN A 62 5.35 19.57 17.63
C GLN A 62 5.34 18.14 17.09
N ILE A 63 6.25 17.81 16.16
CA ILE A 63 6.36 16.44 15.65
C ILE A 63 6.69 15.45 16.76
N ARG A 64 7.58 15.81 17.70
CA ARG A 64 7.87 14.96 18.87
C ARG A 64 6.62 14.67 19.70
N LYS A 65 5.76 15.67 19.94
CA LYS A 65 4.50 15.49 20.67
C LYS A 65 3.56 14.55 19.92
N GLU A 66 3.38 14.74 18.61
CA GLU A 66 2.55 13.88 17.77
C GLU A 66 3.04 12.43 17.78
N MET A 67 4.36 12.21 17.73
CA MET A 67 4.96 10.88 17.83
C MET A 67 4.67 10.22 19.19
N ILE A 68 4.79 10.95 20.30
CA ILE A 68 4.44 10.44 21.64
C ILE A 68 2.95 10.06 21.69
N ILE A 69 2.07 10.92 21.18
CA ILE A 69 0.62 10.67 21.16
C ILE A 69 0.29 9.41 20.35
N SER A 70 0.90 9.26 19.18
CA SER A 70 0.76 8.07 18.33
C SER A 70 1.22 6.80 19.04
N GLU A 71 2.38 6.85 19.70
CA GLU A 71 2.95 5.72 20.41
C GLU A 71 2.10 5.29 21.61
N VAL A 72 1.58 6.25 22.38
CA VAL A 72 0.66 5.97 23.49
C VAL A 72 -0.62 5.32 22.99
N ARG A 73 -1.20 5.86 21.90
CA ARG A 73 -2.42 5.31 21.29
C ARG A 73 -2.19 3.88 20.82
N ASN A 74 -1.09 3.62 20.13
CA ASN A 74 -0.75 2.29 19.64
C ASN A 74 -0.57 1.28 20.78
N ASN A 75 0.09 1.68 21.86
CA ASN A 75 0.26 0.83 23.03
C ASN A 75 -1.07 0.53 23.75
N GLU A 76 -1.95 1.53 23.91
CA GLU A 76 -3.26 1.34 24.52
C GLU A 76 -4.19 0.47 23.65
N VAL A 77 -4.14 0.62 22.33
CA VAL A 77 -4.90 -0.22 21.40
C VAL A 77 -4.39 -1.66 21.45
N ARG A 78 -3.06 -1.88 21.37
CA ARG A 78 -2.46 -3.23 21.46
C ARG A 78 -2.77 -3.94 22.77
N ARG A 79 -2.88 -3.21 23.89
CA ARG A 79 -3.26 -3.79 25.19
C ARG A 79 -4.70 -4.26 25.25
N ARG A 80 -5.59 -3.63 24.48
CA ARG A 80 -7.04 -3.89 24.53
C ARG A 80 -7.52 -4.85 23.46
N ILE A 81 -6.71 -5.11 22.42
CA ILE A 81 -7.08 -5.97 21.29
C ILE A 81 -6.19 -7.20 21.30
N THR A 82 -6.78 -8.36 21.56
CA THR A 82 -6.19 -9.67 21.27
C THR A 82 -6.92 -10.21 20.05
N ILE A 83 -6.23 -10.33 18.92
CA ILE A 83 -6.81 -10.89 17.70
C ILE A 83 -6.83 -12.42 17.86
N LEU A 84 -8.02 -13.00 17.97
CA LEU A 84 -8.19 -14.45 18.07
C LEU A 84 -8.07 -15.08 16.67
N PRO A 85 -7.48 -16.28 16.54
CA PRO A 85 -7.43 -16.99 15.25
C PRO A 85 -8.81 -17.17 14.60
N GLN A 86 -9.85 -17.35 15.44
CA GLN A 86 -11.23 -17.51 14.99
C GLN A 86 -11.81 -16.22 14.36
N GLU A 87 -11.40 -15.05 14.83
CA GLU A 87 -11.83 -13.76 14.25
C GLU A 87 -11.21 -13.55 12.87
N VAL A 88 -9.95 -13.99 12.68
CA VAL A 88 -9.27 -13.97 11.39
C VAL A 88 -9.98 -14.90 10.40
N GLU A 89 -10.28 -16.13 10.82
CA GLU A 89 -10.99 -17.11 10.00
C GLU A 89 -12.39 -16.62 9.61
N SER A 90 -13.14 -16.07 10.56
CA SER A 90 -14.48 -15.52 10.31
C SER A 90 -14.44 -14.34 9.35
N LEU A 91 -13.44 -13.45 9.48
CA LEU A 91 -13.27 -12.32 8.57
C LEU A 91 -12.81 -12.77 7.18
N ALA A 92 -11.90 -13.75 7.09
CA ALA A 92 -11.43 -14.32 5.84
C ALA A 92 -12.59 -14.97 5.06
N GLN A 93 -13.46 -15.72 5.74
CA GLN A 93 -14.66 -16.29 5.13
C GLN A 93 -15.64 -15.20 4.66
N GLN A 94 -15.84 -14.14 5.46
CA GLN A 94 -16.71 -13.04 5.08
C GLN A 94 -16.17 -12.26 3.86
N VAL A 95 -14.87 -12.00 3.79
CA VAL A 95 -14.21 -11.35 2.65
C VAL A 95 -14.18 -12.26 1.43
N GLY A 96 -14.02 -13.57 1.61
CA GLY A 96 -14.10 -14.57 0.54
C GLY A 96 -15.50 -14.62 -0.08
N ASN A 97 -16.54 -14.59 0.74
CA ASN A 97 -17.94 -14.64 0.27
C ASN A 97 -18.44 -13.34 -0.37
N GLN A 98 -17.81 -12.19 -0.11
CA GLN A 98 -18.14 -10.92 -0.76
C GLN A 98 -17.42 -10.72 -2.10
N ASN A 99 -16.40 -11.52 -2.38
CA ASN A 99 -15.64 -11.45 -3.63
C ASN A 99 -16.00 -12.63 -4.56
N ASP A 100 -17.09 -12.48 -5.32
CA ASP A 100 -17.23 -13.17 -6.63
C ASP A 100 -16.04 -12.83 -7.58
N ALA A 101 -15.23 -11.83 -7.22
CA ALA A 101 -13.97 -11.46 -7.86
C ALA A 101 -12.79 -12.42 -7.56
N SER A 102 -12.97 -13.45 -6.73
CA SER A 102 -11.91 -14.41 -6.36
C SER A 102 -11.72 -15.57 -7.34
N THR A 103 -12.38 -15.54 -8.51
CA THR A 103 -12.07 -16.52 -9.57
C THR A 103 -10.71 -16.17 -10.18
N GLU A 104 -9.64 -16.73 -9.63
CA GLU A 104 -8.32 -16.72 -10.25
C GLU A 104 -8.36 -17.63 -11.50
N LEU A 105 -8.41 -17.01 -12.68
CA LEU A 105 -8.36 -17.73 -13.95
C LEU A 105 -6.90 -17.84 -14.41
N ASN A 106 -6.42 -19.07 -14.56
CA ASN A 106 -5.16 -19.35 -15.25
C ASN A 106 -5.44 -19.42 -16.77
N LEU A 107 -5.27 -18.28 -17.45
CA LEU A 107 -5.51 -18.14 -18.89
C LEU A 107 -4.23 -18.34 -19.68
N SER A 108 -4.29 -19.15 -20.73
CA SER A 108 -3.24 -19.29 -21.74
C SER A 108 -3.77 -18.85 -23.10
N HIS A 109 -2.95 -18.14 -23.88
CA HIS A 109 -3.32 -17.68 -25.23
C HIS A 109 -2.24 -18.02 -26.25
N ILE A 110 -2.65 -18.22 -27.50
CA ILE A 110 -1.75 -18.40 -28.65
C ILE A 110 -2.09 -17.28 -29.63
N LEU A 111 -1.09 -16.49 -30.02
CA LEU A 111 -1.24 -15.38 -30.95
C LEU A 111 -0.51 -15.70 -32.26
N ILE A 112 -1.24 -15.68 -33.37
CA ILE A 112 -0.65 -15.82 -34.71
C ILE A 112 -0.41 -14.40 -35.26
N PRO A 113 0.85 -13.95 -35.39
CA PRO A 113 1.15 -12.60 -35.84
C PRO A 113 0.85 -12.45 -37.34
N LEU A 114 0.31 -11.30 -37.72
CA LEU A 114 0.12 -10.88 -39.10
C LEU A 114 0.95 -9.62 -39.38
N PRO A 115 1.41 -9.41 -40.63
CA PRO A 115 2.08 -8.16 -41.03
C PRO A 115 1.11 -6.96 -40.98
N GLU A 116 1.62 -5.72 -40.94
CA GLU A 116 0.80 -4.50 -40.81
C GLU A 116 -0.25 -4.33 -41.93
N ASN A 117 0.05 -4.79 -43.14
CA ASN A 117 -0.87 -4.81 -44.28
C ASN A 117 -0.93 -6.23 -44.87
N PRO A 118 -1.69 -7.15 -44.27
CA PRO A 118 -1.73 -8.54 -44.72
C PRO A 118 -2.48 -8.66 -46.03
N THR A 119 -2.01 -9.55 -46.91
CA THR A 119 -2.77 -9.96 -48.09
C THR A 119 -3.90 -10.91 -47.68
N SER A 120 -4.94 -11.03 -48.52
CA SER A 120 -6.03 -11.98 -48.28
C SER A 120 -5.52 -13.42 -48.10
N ASP A 121 -4.48 -13.81 -48.83
CA ASP A 121 -3.88 -15.14 -48.71
C ASP A 121 -3.19 -15.34 -47.35
N GLN A 122 -2.49 -14.32 -46.85
CA GLN A 122 -1.85 -14.37 -45.52
C GLN A 122 -2.88 -14.45 -44.39
N VAL A 123 -4.02 -13.78 -44.52
CA VAL A 123 -5.12 -13.90 -43.56
C VAL A 123 -5.72 -15.31 -43.59
N ASN A 124 -5.96 -15.85 -44.79
CA ASN A 124 -6.52 -17.20 -44.94
C ASN A 124 -5.58 -18.29 -44.37
N GLU A 125 -4.27 -18.13 -44.57
CA GLU A 125 -3.27 -19.05 -44.02
C GLU A 125 -3.22 -18.98 -42.48
N ALA A 126 -3.17 -17.78 -41.91
CA ALA A 126 -3.20 -17.60 -40.45
C ALA A 126 -4.51 -18.11 -39.83
N GLU A 127 -5.65 -17.92 -40.49
CA GLU A 127 -6.93 -18.46 -40.03
C GLU A 127 -6.94 -20.00 -40.08
N SER A 128 -6.41 -20.60 -41.14
CA SER A 128 -6.29 -22.05 -41.26
C SER A 128 -5.42 -22.64 -40.14
N GLN A 129 -4.28 -22.00 -39.84
CA GLN A 129 -3.41 -22.37 -38.73
C GLN A 129 -4.11 -22.23 -37.38
N ALA A 130 -4.84 -21.13 -37.14
CA ALA A 130 -5.60 -20.91 -35.91
C ALA A 130 -6.65 -22.02 -35.70
N ARG A 131 -7.40 -22.37 -36.75
CA ARG A 131 -8.43 -23.42 -36.70
C ARG A 131 -7.81 -24.78 -36.39
N ALA A 132 -6.67 -25.12 -37.01
CA ALA A 132 -5.96 -26.36 -36.73
C ALA A 132 -5.50 -26.45 -35.26
N ILE A 133 -4.98 -25.37 -34.71
CA ILE A 133 -4.56 -25.29 -33.29
C ILE A 133 -5.78 -25.45 -32.35
N VAL A 134 -6.91 -24.82 -32.67
CA VAL A 134 -8.16 -24.97 -31.91
C VAL A 134 -8.64 -26.41 -31.91
N ASP A 135 -8.61 -27.09 -33.06
CA ASP A 135 -9.02 -28.48 -33.18
C ASP A 135 -8.08 -29.40 -32.40
N GLN A 136 -6.77 -29.17 -32.47
CA GLN A 136 -5.79 -29.94 -31.68
C GLN A 136 -5.97 -29.72 -30.17
N ALA A 137 -6.19 -28.48 -29.73
CA ALA A 137 -6.46 -28.15 -28.34
C ALA A 137 -7.75 -28.81 -27.83
N ARG A 138 -8.83 -28.81 -28.62
CA ARG A 138 -10.09 -29.48 -28.30
C ARG A 138 -9.96 -31.00 -28.23
N ASN A 139 -9.05 -31.58 -29.01
CA ASN A 139 -8.75 -33.01 -29.00
C ASN A 139 -7.77 -33.42 -27.87
N GLY A 140 -7.41 -32.50 -26.98
CA GLY A 140 -6.60 -32.79 -25.78
C GLY A 140 -5.09 -32.72 -25.99
N ALA A 141 -4.62 -32.10 -27.07
CA ALA A 141 -3.20 -31.77 -27.21
C ALA A 141 -2.78 -30.75 -26.13
N ASP A 142 -1.53 -30.86 -25.67
CA ASP A 142 -0.95 -29.97 -24.66
C ASP A 142 -0.84 -28.54 -25.20
N PHE A 143 -1.61 -27.61 -24.62
CA PHE A 143 -1.69 -26.21 -25.06
C PHE A 143 -0.32 -25.52 -25.04
N GLY A 144 0.58 -25.89 -24.11
CA GLY A 144 1.93 -25.32 -24.05
C GLY A 144 2.87 -25.79 -25.17
N LYS A 145 2.51 -26.86 -25.87
CA LYS A 145 3.25 -27.37 -27.04
C LYS A 145 2.65 -26.93 -28.38
N LEU A 146 1.48 -26.28 -28.34
CA LEU A 146 0.81 -25.69 -29.50
C LEU A 146 1.21 -24.21 -29.73
N ALA A 147 1.93 -23.63 -28.79
CA ALA A 147 2.42 -22.24 -28.79
C ALA A 147 3.77 -22.10 -29.53
#